data_AF-A0A2H9LXH0-F1
#
_entry.id   AF-A0A2H9LXH0-F1
#
_cell.length_a   1.000
_cell.length_b   1.000
_cell.length_c   1.000
_cell.angle_alpha   90.00
_cell.angle_beta   90.00
_cell.angle_gamma   90.00
#
_symmetry.space_group_name_H-M   'P 1'
#
loop_
_entity.id
_entity.type
_entity.pdbx_description
1 polymer ?
#
loop_
_entity_poly.entity_id
_entity_poly.type
_entity_poly.pdbx_seq_one_letter_code
_entity_poly.pdbx_strand_id
1 'polypeptide(L)'
;MAKQDLIAALRNALERNESLQQAKLSLISAGYSQNDVEDAARTLQFPQVSAMPKLNEIKELKTPEAKEKIEAKKLEVKAKKPLPLWFIVLLILFLGLVGYIIFILMRR
;
A
#
# COMPACT_ATOMS: atom_id res chain seq x y z
N MET A 1 -5.10 21.72 2.57
CA MET A 1 -6.39 21.01 2.55
C MET A 1 -6.21 19.56 2.12
N ALA A 2 -5.55 19.28 0.99
CA ALA A 2 -5.32 17.92 0.47
C ALA A 2 -4.81 16.85 1.47
N LYS A 3 -3.98 17.23 2.46
CA LYS A 3 -3.48 16.27 3.47
C LYS A 3 -4.58 15.67 4.35
N GLN A 4 -5.61 16.43 4.71
CA GLN A 4 -6.72 15.91 5.54
C GLN A 4 -7.60 14.94 4.73
N ASP A 5 -7.84 15.25 3.46
CA ASP A 5 -8.63 14.41 2.56
C ASP A 5 -7.93 13.05 2.32
N LEU A 6 -6.61 13.06 2.16
CA LEU A 6 -5.79 11.84 2.05
C LEU A 6 -5.86 10.97 3.32
N ILE A 7 -5.79 11.59 4.49
CA ILE A 7 -5.89 10.86 5.77
C ILE A 7 -7.29 10.23 5.91
N ALA A 8 -8.35 10.99 5.58
CA ALA A 8 -9.72 10.47 5.61
C ALA A 8 -9.92 9.31 4.61
N ALA A 9 -9.38 9.43 3.40
CA ALA A 9 -9.46 8.40 2.38
C ALA A 9 -8.70 7.12 2.78
N LEU A 10 -7.47 7.26 3.31
CA LEU A 10 -6.70 6.13 3.82
C LEU A 10 -7.42 5.45 4.99
N ARG A 11 -8.01 6.22 5.90
CA ARG A 11 -8.79 5.68 7.03
C ARG A 11 -10.02 4.90 6.55
N ASN A 12 -10.78 5.44 5.61
CA ASN A 12 -11.93 4.75 5.02
C ASN A 12 -11.51 3.42 4.36
N ALA A 13 -10.40 3.41 3.62
CA ALA A 13 -9.86 2.18 3.04
C ALA A 13 -9.51 1.13 4.10
N LEU A 14 -8.90 1.54 5.22
CA LEU A 14 -8.61 0.65 6.35
C LEU A 14 -9.89 0.12 7.01
N GLU A 15 -10.92 0.96 7.16
CA GLU A 15 -12.24 0.56 7.70
C GLU A 15 -12.94 -0.48 6.79
N ARG A 16 -12.61 -0.51 5.50
CA ARG A 16 -13.07 -1.52 4.53
C ARG A 16 -12.23 -2.79 4.52
N ASN A 17 -11.33 -2.98 5.49
CA ASN A 17 -10.37 -4.08 5.58
C ASN A 17 -9.34 -4.12 4.43
N GLU A 18 -9.10 -2.99 3.74
CA GLU A 18 -8.00 -2.90 2.78
C GLU A 18 -6.66 -2.72 3.53
N SER A 19 -5.57 -3.28 2.98
CA SER A 19 -4.26 -3.05 3.57
C SER A 19 -3.80 -1.60 3.33
N LEU A 20 -3.04 -1.02 4.27
CA LEU A 20 -2.51 0.33 4.12
C LEU A 20 -1.71 0.50 2.81
N GLN A 21 -0.95 -0.51 2.40
CA GLN A 21 -0.19 -0.48 1.14
C GLN A 21 -1.11 -0.40 -0.07
N GLN A 22 -2.21 -1.15 -0.06
CA GLN A 22 -3.20 -1.11 -1.14
C GLN A 22 -3.93 0.23 -1.20
N ALA A 23 -4.29 0.81 -0.04
CA ALA A 23 -4.89 2.13 0.03
C ALA A 23 -3.96 3.23 -0.53
N LYS A 24 -2.66 3.16 -0.21
CA LYS A 24 -1.65 4.08 -0.79
C LYS A 24 -1.57 3.96 -2.31
N LEU A 25 -1.54 2.74 -2.84
CA LEU A 25 -1.49 2.51 -4.29
C LEU A 25 -2.74 3.05 -4.98
N SER A 26 -3.92 2.85 -4.40
CA SER A 26 -5.18 3.41 -4.93
C SER A 26 -5.12 4.94 -5.02
N LEU A 27 -4.62 5.62 -4.00
CA LEU A 27 -4.48 7.08 -4.01
C LEU A 27 -3.43 7.56 -5.02
N ILE A 28 -2.28 6.88 -5.13
CA ILE A 28 -1.28 7.22 -6.15
C ILE A 28 -1.88 7.06 -7.55
N SER A 29 -2.64 5.98 -7.79
CA SER A 29 -3.31 5.74 -9.07
C SER A 29 -4.43 6.75 -9.38
N ALA A 30 -5.00 7.38 -8.35
CA ALA A 30 -5.98 8.46 -8.48
C ALA A 30 -5.34 9.84 -8.78
N GLY A 31 -4.01 9.90 -8.91
CA GLY A 31 -3.28 11.12 -9.26
C GLY A 31 -2.71 11.90 -8.07
N TYR A 32 -2.79 11.36 -6.86
CA TYR A 32 -2.14 11.97 -5.70
C TYR A 32 -0.63 11.75 -5.72
N SER A 33 0.12 12.75 -5.26
CA SER A 33 1.57 12.66 -5.11
C SER A 33 1.95 11.57 -4.11
N GLN A 34 2.93 10.74 -4.48
CA GLN A 34 3.44 9.68 -3.61
C GLN A 34 3.90 10.24 -2.25
N ASN A 35 4.59 11.39 -2.24
CA ASN A 35 5.08 12.01 -1.00
C ASN A 35 3.94 12.40 -0.06
N ASP A 36 2.85 12.96 -0.60
CA ASP A 36 1.69 13.38 0.20
C ASP A 36 0.94 12.17 0.78
N VAL A 37 0.83 11.10 -0.01
CA VAL A 37 0.23 9.83 0.42
C VAL A 37 1.07 9.16 1.51
N GLU A 38 2.40 9.18 1.39
CA GLU A 38 3.32 8.63 2.39
C GLU A 38 3.24 9.42 3.72
N ASP A 39 3.19 10.75 3.65
CA ASP A 39 3.02 11.63 4.81
C ASP A 39 1.68 11.39 5.53
N ALA A 40 0.59 11.28 4.77
CA ALA A 40 -0.73 10.97 5.31
C ALA A 40 -0.75 9.57 5.97
N ALA A 41 -0.13 8.57 5.33
CA ALA A 41 -0.05 7.21 5.87
C ALA A 41 0.76 7.14 7.18
N ARG A 42 1.85 7.91 7.30
CA ARG A 42 2.62 8.02 8.55
C ARG A 42 1.76 8.58 9.69
N THR A 43 0.91 9.55 9.38
CA THR A 43 -0.01 10.17 10.36
C THR A 43 -1.05 9.18 10.90
N LEU A 44 -1.39 8.12 10.14
CA LEU A 44 -2.28 7.05 10.60
C LEU A 44 -1.57 5.94 11.36
N GLN A 45 -0.31 5.64 11.03
CA GLN A 45 0.49 4.61 11.72
C GLN A 45 0.88 5.04 13.14
N PHE A 46 1.10 6.33 13.33
CA PHE A 46 1.26 6.93 14.64
C PHE A 46 -0.09 7.56 14.98
N PRO A 47 -1.04 6.85 15.61
CA PRO A 47 -2.22 7.50 16.15
C PRO A 47 -1.69 8.61 17.04
N GLN A 48 -1.89 9.85 16.62
CA GLN A 48 -1.39 11.00 17.34
C GLN A 48 -1.81 10.84 18.79
N VAL A 49 -0.83 10.56 19.64
CA VAL A 49 -0.93 10.86 21.05
C VAL A 49 -1.19 12.34 21.04
N SER A 50 -2.45 12.72 21.25
CA SER A 50 -2.92 14.10 21.27
C SER A 50 -2.21 14.84 22.41
N ALA A 51 -0.97 15.23 22.19
CA ALA A 51 -0.30 16.28 22.94
C ALA A 51 -0.92 17.58 22.45
N MET A 52 -2.07 17.89 23.05
CA MET A 52 -2.68 19.22 23.03
C MET A 52 -1.59 20.25 23.36
N PRO A 53 -1.28 21.22 22.49
CA PRO A 53 -0.29 22.22 22.82
C PRO A 53 -0.90 23.17 23.84
N LYS A 54 -0.60 22.95 25.13
CA LYS A 54 -0.65 24.04 26.10
C LYS A 54 0.51 24.97 25.75
N LEU A 55 0.15 26.06 25.08
CA LEU A 55 0.98 27.23 24.90
C LEU A 55 1.36 27.79 26.29
N ASN A 56 2.60 27.54 26.71
CA ASN A 56 3.45 28.39 27.57
C ASN A 56 4.53 27.50 28.20
N GLU A 57 5.77 27.63 27.76
CA GLU A 57 6.80 28.37 28.50
C GLU A 57 8.15 28.16 27.80
N ILE A 58 8.79 29.27 27.46
CA ILE A 58 10.12 29.33 26.89
C ILE A 58 11.09 28.84 27.96
N LYS A 59 11.78 27.72 27.72
CA LYS A 59 13.08 27.50 28.34
C LYS A 59 14.01 26.70 27.43
N GLU A 60 14.81 27.48 26.74
CA GLU A 60 16.15 27.17 26.25
C GLU A 60 16.89 26.20 27.20
N LEU A 61 17.26 25.01 26.71
CA LEU A 61 18.46 24.31 27.16
C LEU A 61 18.89 23.21 26.17
N LYS A 62 19.94 23.54 25.42
CA LYS A 62 21.11 22.72 25.02
C LYS A 62 20.93 21.19 24.87
N THR A 63 21.04 20.76 23.61
CA THR A 63 21.91 19.70 23.07
C THR A 63 22.58 18.76 24.09
N PRO A 64 22.45 17.43 23.91
CA PRO A 64 23.43 16.73 23.06
C PRO A 64 22.79 15.89 21.95
N GLU A 65 23.42 15.96 20.77
CA GLU A 65 23.27 15.02 19.66
C GLU A 65 23.54 13.58 20.12
N ALA A 66 22.48 12.80 20.33
CA ALA A 66 22.57 11.34 20.30
C ALA A 66 22.31 10.89 18.87
N LYS A 67 23.39 10.57 18.15
CA LYS A 67 23.36 9.86 16.87
C LYS A 67 22.77 8.46 17.09
N GLU A 68 21.46 8.34 17.07
CA GLU A 68 20.81 7.03 16.97
C GLU A 68 20.83 6.61 15.51
N LYS A 69 21.86 5.83 15.21
CA LYS A 69 22.03 4.99 14.04
C LYS A 69 20.82 4.05 13.94
N ILE A 70 19.72 4.53 13.36
CA ILE A 70 18.61 3.67 12.96
C ILE A 70 19.11 2.89 11.75
N GLU A 71 19.67 1.73 12.06
CA GLU A 71 19.87 0.63 11.15
C GLU A 71 18.60 0.44 10.32
N ALA A 72 18.77 0.71 9.03
CA ALA A 72 17.82 0.38 8.00
C ALA A 72 17.51 -1.12 8.06
N LYS A 73 16.48 -1.48 8.83
CA LYS A 73 15.83 -2.78 8.73
C LYS A 73 15.13 -2.80 7.37
N LYS A 74 15.92 -3.17 6.36
CA LYS A 74 15.53 -3.55 5.01
C LYS A 74 14.43 -4.61 5.13
N LEU A 75 13.19 -4.14 5.24
CA LEU A 75 12.01 -4.97 5.06
C LEU A 75 12.05 -5.40 3.60
N GLU A 76 12.60 -6.59 3.37
CA GLU A 76 12.45 -7.32 2.13
C GLU A 76 10.96 -7.63 1.95
N VAL A 77 10.26 -6.66 1.36
CA VAL A 77 8.97 -6.89 0.75
C VAL A 77 9.23 -7.91 -0.34
N LYS A 78 8.97 -9.18 -0.03
CA LYS A 78 8.85 -10.25 -1.03
C LYS A 78 7.72 -9.84 -1.98
N ALA A 79 8.10 -9.11 -3.03
CA ALA A 79 7.23 -8.77 -4.13
C ALA A 79 6.69 -10.08 -4.71
N LYS A 80 5.39 -10.34 -4.50
CA LYS A 80 4.69 -11.42 -5.19
C LYS A 80 4.79 -11.11 -6.67
N LYS A 81 5.60 -11.90 -7.39
CA LYS A 81 5.76 -11.76 -8.84
C LYS A 81 4.37 -11.90 -9.47
N PRO A 82 3.90 -10.93 -10.29
CA PRO A 82 2.66 -11.10 -11.01
C PRO A 82 2.82 -12.34 -11.90
N LEU A 83 1.80 -13.21 -11.93
CA LEU A 83 1.84 -14.36 -12.83
C LEU A 83 2.03 -13.84 -14.26
N PRO A 84 2.94 -14.45 -15.05
CA PRO A 84 3.18 -14.03 -16.41
C PRO A 84 1.89 -14.21 -17.22
N LEU A 85 1.50 -13.16 -17.94
CA LEU A 85 0.28 -13.10 -18.75
C LEU A 85 0.20 -14.25 -19.77
N TRP A 86 1.34 -14.80 -20.18
CA TRP A 86 1.43 -15.97 -21.05
C TRP A 86 0.82 -17.24 -20.45
N PHE A 87 0.78 -17.38 -19.12
CA PHE A 87 0.16 -18.53 -18.45
C PHE A 87 -1.36 -18.57 -18.67
N ILE A 88 -2.01 -17.39 -18.79
CA ILE A 88 -3.44 -17.27 -19.08
C ILE A 88 -3.72 -17.72 -20.52
N VAL A 89 -2.87 -17.31 -21.47
CA VAL A 89 -2.98 -17.73 -22.88
C VAL A 89 -2.80 -19.25 -23.02
N LEU A 90 -1.83 -19.83 -22.31
CA LEU A 90 -1.59 -21.27 -22.28
C LEU A 90 -2.79 -22.03 -21.73
N LEU A 91 -3.43 -21.53 -20.66
CA LEU A 91 -4.61 -22.13 -20.05
C LEU A 91 -5.81 -22.15 -21.02
N ILE A 92 -6.06 -21.04 -21.72
CA ILE A 92 -7.15 -20.94 -22.69
C ILE A 92 -6.92 -21.91 -23.86
N LEU A 93 -5.69 -21.99 -24.35
CA LEU A 93 -5.32 -22.91 -25.43
C LEU A 93 -5.53 -24.38 -25.00
N PHE A 94 -5.14 -24.71 -23.76
CA PHE A 94 -5.35 -26.05 -23.20
C PHE A 94 -6.83 -26.41 -23.07
N LEU A 95 -7.65 -25.51 -22.53
CA LEU A 95 -9.11 -25.69 -22.43
C LEU A 95 -9.75 -25.89 -23.80
N GLY A 96 -9.34 -25.11 -24.81
CA GLY A 96 -9.81 -25.28 -26.19
C GLY A 96 -9.45 -26.65 -26.79
N LEU A 97 -8.24 -27.13 -26.53
CA LEU A 97 -7.75 -28.41 -27.04
C LEU A 97 -8.48 -29.60 -26.39
N VAL A 98 -8.72 -29.53 -25.08
CA VAL A 98 -9.52 -30.54 -24.35
C VAL A 98 -10.96 -30.55 -24.88
N GLY A 99 -11.58 -29.38 -25.04
CA GLY A 99 -12.93 -29.26 -25.60
C GLY A 99 -13.02 -29.82 -27.02
N TYR A 100 -12.01 -29.56 -27.85
CA TYR A 100 -11.92 -30.09 -29.21
C TYR A 100 -11.82 -31.62 -29.25
N ILE A 101 -11.01 -32.22 -28.37
CA ILE A 101 -10.90 -33.69 -28.27
C ILE A 101 -12.24 -34.31 -27.85
N ILE A 102 -12.92 -33.73 -26.86
CA ILE A 102 -14.24 -34.19 -26.41
C ILE A 102 -15.27 -34.06 -27.54
N PHE A 103 -15.24 -32.96 -28.29
CA PHE A 103 -16.13 -32.75 -29.42
C PHE A 103 -15.93 -33.80 -30.52
N ILE A 104 -14.68 -34.16 -30.84
CA ILE A 104 -14.37 -35.24 -31.78
C ILE A 104 -14.91 -36.59 -31.26
N LEU A 105 -14.75 -36.88 -29.98
CA LEU A 105 -15.24 -38.11 -29.36
C LEU A 105 -16.77 -38.20 -29.39
N MET A 106 -17.49 -37.08 -29.19
CA MET A 106 -18.95 -37.06 -29.28
C MET A 106 -19.47 -37.13 -30.71
N ARG A 107 -18.69 -36.68 -31.70
CA ARG A 107 -19.10 -36.68 -33.12
C ARG A 107 -18.91 -38.05 -33.78
N ARG A 108 -18.07 -38.90 -33.22
CA ARG A 108 -17.77 -40.25 -33.73
C ARG A 108 -18.77 -41.26 -33.20
#